data_AF-A0A7Y1T043-F1
#
_entry.id   AF-A0A7Y1T043-F1
#
_cell.length_a   1.000
_cell.length_b   1.000
_cell.length_c   1.000
_cell.angle_alpha   90.00
_cell.angle_beta   90.00
_cell.angle_gamma   90.00
#
_symmetry.space_group_name_H-M   'P 1'
#
loop_
_entity.id
_entity.type
_entity.pdbx_description
1 polymer ?
#
loop_
_entity_poly.entity_id
_entity_poly.type
_entity_poly.pdbx_seq_one_letter_code
_entity_poly.pdbx_strand_id
1 'polypeptide(L)'
;MRTFLVLAAPLVLLAIAAPASAQTVDIAVSPLEISTEIGAEHLLAVSITNRGSEPTGPLVAHLVVIDPSGGASADAEDWTGELNRPLTSLGAGESISLDWDIKPIIRGDFIALITVASVDDASLDPASSPAVYFMVTQPTLLVSGATVPVSIAVPLIILAIGWWMLRTERKRVEELVGVYPNPPVSRAIDR
;
A
#
# COMPACT_ATOMS: atom_id res chain seq x y z
N MET A 1 81.28 -34.43 -24.68
CA MET A 1 79.87 -34.80 -24.41
C MET A 1 79.13 -33.58 -23.84
N ARG A 2 78.22 -33.04 -24.66
CA ARG A 2 77.04 -32.18 -24.39
C ARG A 2 76.97 -31.35 -23.09
N THR A 3 77.23 -30.06 -23.24
CA THR A 3 76.80 -28.96 -22.36
C THR A 3 75.27 -28.81 -22.46
N PHE A 4 74.54 -28.94 -21.35
CA PHE A 4 73.10 -28.64 -21.28
C PHE A 4 72.91 -27.23 -20.71
N LEU A 5 72.32 -26.35 -21.51
CA LEU A 5 71.94 -24.99 -21.13
C LEU A 5 70.49 -25.06 -20.59
N VAL A 6 70.32 -24.95 -19.28
CA VAL A 6 68.99 -24.92 -18.63
C VAL A 6 68.46 -23.49 -18.66
N LEU A 7 67.45 -23.26 -19.49
CA LEU A 7 66.75 -21.99 -19.63
C LEU A 7 65.75 -21.85 -18.45
N ALA A 8 66.08 -21.02 -17.45
CA ALA A 8 65.16 -20.68 -16.38
C ALA A 8 64.12 -19.67 -16.89
N ALA A 9 62.88 -20.13 -17.11
CA ALA A 9 61.76 -19.26 -17.44
C ALA A 9 61.25 -18.54 -16.17
N PRO A 10 61.01 -17.22 -16.19
CA PRO A 10 60.45 -16.52 -15.05
C PRO A 10 58.96 -16.84 -14.93
N LEU A 11 58.57 -17.44 -13.80
CA LEU A 11 57.18 -17.62 -13.42
C LEU A 11 56.60 -16.26 -13.00
N VAL A 12 55.90 -15.60 -13.92
CA VAL A 12 55.16 -14.37 -13.63
C VAL A 12 53.90 -14.75 -12.84
N LEU A 13 53.88 -14.47 -11.54
CA LEU A 13 52.67 -14.56 -10.72
C LEU A 13 51.75 -13.40 -11.13
N LEU A 14 50.67 -13.68 -11.87
CA LEU A 14 49.58 -12.74 -12.03
C LEU A 14 48.81 -12.69 -10.70
N ALA A 15 48.93 -11.60 -9.95
CA ALA A 15 48.03 -11.30 -8.86
C ALA A 15 46.66 -10.97 -9.46
N ILE A 16 45.68 -11.86 -9.28
CA ILE A 16 44.28 -11.56 -9.56
C ILE A 16 43.82 -10.62 -8.46
N ALA A 17 43.70 -9.33 -8.76
CA ALA A 17 43.05 -8.39 -7.87
C ALA A 17 41.58 -8.80 -7.74
N ALA A 18 41.16 -9.22 -6.55
CA ALA A 18 39.75 -9.34 -6.22
C ALA A 18 39.13 -7.94 -6.29
N PRO A 19 37.95 -7.76 -6.91
CA PRO A 19 37.27 -6.46 -6.85
C PRO A 19 36.92 -6.20 -5.38
N ALA A 20 37.51 -5.15 -4.80
CA ALA A 20 37.08 -4.64 -3.52
C ALA A 20 35.74 -3.95 -3.71
N SER A 21 34.63 -4.65 -3.44
CA SER A 21 33.34 -4.00 -3.28
C SER A 21 33.32 -3.41 -1.87
N ALA A 22 33.65 -2.13 -1.75
CA ALA A 22 33.49 -1.41 -0.50
C ALA A 22 32.05 -0.86 -0.41
N GLN A 23 31.05 -1.75 -0.48
CA GLN A 23 29.76 -1.41 0.13
C GLN A 23 29.98 -1.42 1.63
N THR A 24 30.21 -0.23 2.19
CA THR A 24 30.39 -0.04 3.64
C THR A 24 29.10 -0.35 4.39
N VAL A 25 27.94 -0.28 3.72
CA VAL A 25 26.62 -0.50 4.30
C VAL A 25 25.89 -1.61 3.53
N ASP A 26 25.44 -2.62 4.27
CA ASP A 26 24.64 -3.74 3.79
C ASP A 26 23.19 -3.56 4.27
N ILE A 27 22.23 -3.79 3.38
CA ILE A 27 20.80 -3.54 3.65
C ILE A 27 20.02 -4.83 3.36
N ALA A 28 19.50 -5.45 4.41
CA ALA A 28 18.57 -6.56 4.32
C ALA A 28 17.13 -6.05 4.41
N VAL A 29 16.22 -6.63 3.65
CA VAL A 29 14.78 -6.30 3.70
C VAL A 29 13.95 -7.57 3.65
N SER A 30 12.82 -7.57 4.35
CA SER A 30 11.87 -8.67 4.39
C SER A 30 10.43 -8.16 4.57
N PRO A 31 9.45 -8.75 3.87
CA PRO A 31 9.60 -9.76 2.81
C PRO A 31 10.13 -9.17 1.48
N LEU A 32 10.61 -10.03 0.58
CA LEU A 32 11.03 -9.62 -0.78
C LEU A 32 9.91 -9.67 -1.83
N GLU A 33 8.78 -10.28 -1.48
CA GLU A 33 7.61 -10.39 -2.35
C GLU A 33 6.35 -10.21 -1.51
N ILE A 34 5.46 -9.34 -1.97
CA ILE A 34 4.18 -9.01 -1.33
C ILE A 34 3.09 -9.08 -2.39
N SER A 35 2.18 -10.03 -2.24
CA SER A 35 0.92 -10.07 -2.99
C SER A 35 -0.18 -9.47 -2.13
N THR A 36 -0.85 -8.44 -2.63
CA THR A 36 -1.80 -7.66 -1.83
C THR A 36 -2.96 -7.08 -2.66
N GLU A 37 -3.95 -6.54 -1.98
CA GLU A 37 -4.97 -5.66 -2.52
C GLU A 37 -4.64 -4.18 -2.24
N ILE A 38 -5.21 -3.28 -3.05
CA ILE A 38 -5.19 -1.83 -2.79
C ILE A 38 -5.70 -1.54 -1.37
N GLY A 39 -4.97 -0.71 -0.63
CA GLY A 39 -5.37 -0.21 0.68
C GLY A 39 -5.09 -1.15 1.85
N ALA A 40 -4.55 -2.34 1.60
CA ALA A 40 -4.03 -3.18 2.67
C ALA A 40 -2.67 -2.68 3.16
N GLU A 41 -2.43 -2.79 4.46
CA GLU A 41 -1.21 -2.35 5.13
C GLU A 41 -0.21 -3.51 5.24
N HIS A 42 1.06 -3.22 4.95
CA HIS A 42 2.16 -4.17 4.98
C HIS A 42 3.37 -3.57 5.66
N LEU A 43 4.07 -4.38 6.43
CA LEU A 43 5.31 -3.98 7.08
C LEU A 43 6.50 -4.47 6.25
N LEU A 44 7.39 -3.54 5.91
CA LEU A 44 8.73 -3.86 5.42
C LEU A 44 9.73 -3.73 6.56
N ALA A 45 10.25 -4.87 7.02
CA ALA A 45 11.32 -4.92 8.00
C ALA A 45 12.67 -4.81 7.30
N VAL A 46 13.50 -3.87 7.74
CA VAL A 46 14.78 -3.51 7.12
C VAL A 46 15.87 -3.61 8.18
N SER A 47 17.03 -4.15 7.82
CA SER A 47 18.22 -4.15 8.67
C SER A 47 19.36 -3.50 7.91
N ILE A 48 19.91 -2.43 8.44
CA ILE A 48 21.04 -1.71 7.87
C ILE A 48 22.26 -2.03 8.72
N THR A 49 23.33 -2.53 8.11
CA THR A 49 24.55 -2.96 8.81
C THR A 49 25.77 -2.27 8.23
N ASN A 50 26.58 -1.64 9.08
CA ASN A 50 27.90 -1.16 8.67
C ASN A 50 28.87 -2.35 8.57
N ARG A 51 29.22 -2.75 7.34
CA ARG A 51 30.22 -3.78 7.04
C ARG A 51 31.65 -3.22 6.91
N GLY A 52 31.81 -1.91 6.99
CA GLY A 52 33.08 -1.23 6.99
C GLY A 52 33.89 -1.41 8.26
N SER A 53 35.15 -0.96 8.21
CA SER A 53 36.07 -0.94 9.36
C SER A 53 36.03 0.35 10.17
N GLU A 54 35.31 1.37 9.69
CA GLU A 54 35.17 2.70 10.31
C GLU A 54 33.69 3.05 10.50
N PRO A 55 33.34 3.97 11.43
CA PRO A 55 31.97 4.45 11.57
C PRO A 55 31.46 5.19 10.33
N THR A 56 30.17 5.06 10.00
CA THR A 56 29.59 5.59 8.73
C THR A 56 29.34 7.10 8.68
N GLY A 57 29.42 7.81 9.81
CA GLY A 57 28.79 9.13 9.92
C GLY A 57 27.25 9.05 9.87
N PRO A 58 26.52 10.16 10.06
CA PRO A 58 25.06 10.17 10.00
C PRO A 58 24.56 9.73 8.62
N LEU A 59 23.53 8.89 8.61
CA LEU A 59 22.94 8.35 7.38
C LEU A 59 21.48 8.78 7.25
N VAL A 60 20.95 8.68 6.03
CA VAL A 60 19.51 8.73 5.77
C VAL A 60 19.12 7.52 4.95
N ALA A 61 18.08 6.82 5.39
CA ALA A 61 17.44 5.77 4.62
C ALA A 61 16.17 6.32 3.96
N HIS A 62 15.97 6.00 2.68
CA HIS A 62 14.90 6.54 1.86
C HIS A 62 14.19 5.41 1.12
N LEU A 63 12.86 5.42 1.14
CA LEU A 63 12.04 4.48 0.39
C LEU A 63 11.78 5.01 -1.02
N VAL A 64 12.05 4.17 -2.02
CA VAL A 64 11.69 4.42 -3.42
C VAL A 64 10.69 3.36 -3.86
N VAL A 65 9.65 3.77 -4.59
CA VAL A 65 8.72 2.88 -5.29
C VAL A 65 8.83 3.16 -6.79
N ILE A 66 8.89 2.10 -7.59
CA ILE A 66 9.09 2.15 -9.04
C ILE A 66 8.00 1.32 -9.70
N ASP A 67 7.33 1.88 -10.70
CA ASP A 67 6.56 1.12 -11.68
C ASP A 67 7.48 0.75 -12.87
N PRO A 68 7.94 -0.52 -12.98
CA PRO A 68 8.81 -0.93 -14.08
C PRO A 68 8.11 -0.89 -15.45
N SER A 69 6.78 -0.88 -15.49
CA SER A 69 6.00 -0.79 -16.73
C SER A 69 5.77 0.65 -17.21
N GLY A 70 5.97 1.64 -16.33
CA GLY A 70 5.77 3.06 -16.61
C GLY A 70 4.32 3.46 -16.90
N GLY A 71 3.35 2.62 -16.53
CA GLY A 71 1.92 2.82 -16.82
C GLY A 71 1.20 3.66 -15.75
N ALA A 72 1.63 3.60 -14.51
CA ALA A 72 1.13 4.37 -13.38
C ALA A 72 2.31 4.99 -12.61
N SER A 73 2.30 6.32 -12.45
CA SER A 73 3.22 6.97 -11.52
C SER A 73 2.71 6.70 -10.11
N ALA A 74 3.28 5.69 -9.44
CA ALA A 74 3.12 5.53 -8.01
C ALA A 74 4.23 6.34 -7.32
N ASP A 75 3.84 7.40 -6.63
CA ASP A 75 4.75 8.14 -5.78
C ASP A 75 4.77 7.46 -4.41
N ALA A 76 5.97 7.18 -3.90
CA ALA A 76 6.13 6.50 -2.61
C ALA A 76 5.51 7.30 -1.44
N GLU A 77 5.38 8.61 -1.58
CA GLU A 77 4.73 9.52 -0.63
C GLU A 77 3.25 9.19 -0.39
N ASP A 78 2.57 8.63 -1.39
CA ASP A 78 1.16 8.24 -1.25
C ASP A 78 0.98 6.89 -0.55
N TRP A 79 2.06 6.11 -0.46
CA TRP A 79 2.03 4.74 0.06
C TRP A 79 2.47 4.65 1.52
N THR A 80 3.27 5.61 1.98
CA THR A 80 3.76 5.66 3.35
C THR A 80 3.85 7.10 3.85
N GLY A 81 3.59 7.32 5.14
CA GLY A 81 3.79 8.63 5.76
C GLY A 81 5.26 8.96 6.05
N GLU A 82 6.17 7.99 5.91
CA GLU A 82 7.53 8.07 6.44
C GLU A 82 8.60 7.77 5.38
N LEU A 83 8.64 8.59 4.31
CA LEU A 83 9.54 8.36 3.16
C LEU A 83 11.03 8.33 3.53
N ASN A 84 11.45 9.15 4.51
CA ASN A 84 12.83 9.31 4.95
C ASN A 84 12.98 8.93 6.42
N ARG A 85 14.03 8.16 6.73
CA ARG A 85 14.42 7.79 8.09
C ARG A 85 15.85 8.27 8.36
N PRO A 86 16.05 9.35 9.13
CA PRO A 86 17.39 9.75 9.54
C PRO A 86 17.96 8.74 10.55
N LEU A 87 19.24 8.43 10.40
CA LEU A 87 19.98 7.49 11.24
C LEU A 87 21.20 8.18 11.82
N THR A 88 21.51 7.85 13.06
CA THR A 88 22.80 8.22 13.65
C THR A 88 23.93 7.43 12.99
N SER A 89 25.17 7.84 13.27
CA SER A 89 26.35 7.07 12.87
C SER A 89 26.29 5.64 13.40
N LEU A 90 26.63 4.68 12.54
CA LEU A 90 26.79 3.27 12.90
C LEU A 90 28.27 2.94 13.03
N GLY A 91 28.68 2.38 14.17
CA GLY A 91 30.01 1.82 14.36
C GLY A 91 30.28 0.63 13.42
N ALA A 92 31.55 0.24 13.30
CA ALA A 92 31.94 -0.92 12.48
C ALA A 92 31.25 -2.21 12.99
N GLY A 93 30.55 -2.91 12.11
CA GLY A 93 29.77 -4.10 12.43
C GLY A 93 28.41 -3.85 13.11
N GLU A 94 28.08 -2.59 13.41
CA GLU A 94 26.80 -2.24 14.03
C GLU A 94 25.64 -2.33 13.03
N SER A 95 24.46 -2.69 13.54
CA SER A 95 23.24 -2.74 12.75
C SER A 95 22.08 -2.04 13.44
N ILE A 96 21.20 -1.45 12.64
CA ILE A 96 19.93 -0.84 13.06
C ILE A 96 18.78 -1.45 12.26
N SER A 97 17.63 -1.61 12.93
CA SER A 97 16.40 -2.13 12.32
C SER A 97 15.39 -1.01 12.03
N LEU A 98 15.03 -0.94 10.75
CA LEU A 98 14.02 -0.13 10.05
C LEU A 98 12.66 -0.83 9.97
N ASP A 99 11.56 -0.11 10.19
CA ASP A 99 10.23 -0.58 9.79
C ASP A 99 9.53 0.50 8.94
N TRP A 100 8.95 0.07 7.82
CA TRP A 100 8.09 0.89 6.96
C TRP A 100 6.71 0.27 6.82
N ASP A 101 5.70 1.02 7.25
CA ASP A 101 4.31 0.73 6.93
C ASP A 101 3.99 1.22 5.51
N ILE A 102 3.65 0.28 4.64
CA ILE A 102 3.34 0.49 3.22
C ILE A 102 1.88 0.16 2.96
N LYS A 103 1.20 1.07 2.27
CA LYS A 103 -0.20 0.94 1.88
C LYS A 103 -0.36 1.29 0.40
N PRO A 104 -0.30 0.30 -0.49
CA PRO A 104 -0.43 0.56 -1.92
C PRO A 104 -1.80 1.13 -2.27
N ILE A 105 -1.83 2.24 -3.01
CA ILE A 105 -3.09 2.93 -3.36
C ILE A 105 -3.57 2.70 -4.80
N ILE A 106 -2.72 2.10 -5.64
CA ILE A 106 -3.00 1.84 -7.07
C ILE A 106 -2.68 0.38 -7.39
N ARG A 107 -3.45 -0.22 -8.32
CA ARG A 107 -3.23 -1.58 -8.83
C ARG A 107 -2.03 -1.61 -9.77
N GLY A 108 -1.23 -2.66 -9.68
CA GLY A 108 -0.09 -2.88 -10.58
C GLY A 108 0.99 -3.73 -9.94
N ASP A 109 2.05 -3.96 -10.70
CA ASP A 109 3.27 -4.59 -10.21
C ASP A 109 4.32 -3.49 -9.99
N PHE A 110 4.87 -3.42 -8.78
CA PHE A 110 5.79 -2.36 -8.37
C PHE A 110 7.03 -2.95 -7.72
N ILE A 111 8.12 -2.18 -7.74
CA ILE A 111 9.36 -2.49 -7.04
C ILE A 111 9.58 -1.42 -5.98
N ALA A 112 9.74 -1.86 -4.72
CA ALA A 112 10.20 -0.99 -3.65
C ALA A 112 11.67 -1.26 -3.33
N LEU A 113 12.42 -0.20 -3.04
CA LEU A 113 13.84 -0.22 -2.67
C LEU A 113 14.05 0.70 -1.49
N ILE A 114 14.95 0.31 -0.58
CA ILE A 114 15.49 1.20 0.44
C ILE A 114 16.88 1.63 0.00
N THR A 115 17.09 2.93 -0.17
CA THR A 115 18.40 3.51 -0.45
C THR A 115 18.94 4.14 0.82
N VAL A 116 20.24 3.97 1.09
CA VAL A 116 20.92 4.57 2.23
C VAL A 116 22.08 5.41 1.72
N ALA A 117 22.14 6.66 2.14
CA ALA A 117 23.21 7.58 1.79
C ALA A 117 23.73 8.29 3.03
N SER A 118 24.99 8.70 2.99
CA SER A 118 25.56 9.58 4.01
C SER A 118 25.06 11.01 3.84
N VAL A 119 24.82 11.69 4.97
CA VAL A 119 24.40 13.08 4.99
C VAL A 119 25.59 14.03 4.82
N ASP A 120 26.72 13.68 5.45
CA ASP A 120 27.88 14.57 5.59
C ASP A 120 29.10 14.12 4.79
N ASP A 121 29.10 12.88 4.29
CA ASP A 121 30.24 12.28 3.60
C ASP A 121 29.86 11.84 2.19
N ALA A 122 30.13 12.70 1.22
CA ALA A 122 29.92 12.40 -0.20
C ALA A 122 30.86 11.31 -0.75
N SER A 123 31.84 10.83 0.03
CA SER A 123 32.70 9.71 -0.36
C SER A 123 32.08 8.33 -0.10
N LEU A 124 31.01 8.28 0.70
CA LEU A 124 30.19 7.08 0.86
C LEU A 124 29.21 6.95 -0.32
N ASP A 125 29.48 5.99 -1.19
CA ASP A 125 28.55 5.62 -2.26
C ASP A 125 27.20 5.18 -1.66
N PRO A 126 26.06 5.64 -2.23
CA PRO A 126 24.75 5.18 -1.78
C PRO A 126 24.60 3.67 -1.91
N ALA A 127 24.12 3.03 -0.86
CA ALA A 127 23.75 1.61 -0.87
C ALA A 127 22.26 1.46 -1.18
N SER A 128 21.86 0.34 -1.76
CA SER A 128 20.45 0.00 -2.02
C SER A 128 20.15 -1.42 -1.57
N SER A 129 18.96 -1.63 -1.02
CA SER A 129 18.46 -2.95 -0.66
C SER A 129 18.23 -3.82 -1.89
N PRO A 130 18.06 -5.15 -1.70
CA PRO A 130 17.36 -5.97 -2.67
C PRO A 130 15.99 -5.37 -3.03
N ALA A 131 15.54 -5.64 -4.25
CA ALA A 131 14.21 -5.25 -4.72
C ALA A 131 13.13 -6.03 -3.96
N VAL A 132 12.14 -5.30 -3.45
CA VAL A 132 10.89 -5.88 -2.94
C VAL A 132 9.82 -5.76 -4.01
N TYR A 133 9.26 -6.89 -4.42
CA TYR A 133 8.22 -6.94 -5.45
C TYR A 133 6.84 -6.84 -4.81
N PHE A 134 6.04 -5.87 -5.24
CA PHE A 134 4.65 -5.69 -4.86
C PHE A 134 3.75 -6.06 -6.04
N MET A 135 2.88 -7.05 -5.84
CA MET A 135 1.83 -7.44 -6.77
C MET A 135 0.49 -6.98 -6.21
N VAL A 136 0.05 -5.80 -6.63
CA VAL A 136 -1.13 -5.12 -6.07
C VAL A 136 -2.34 -5.37 -6.97
N THR A 137 -3.33 -6.05 -6.42
CA THR A 137 -4.60 -6.32 -7.08
C THR A 137 -5.68 -5.35 -6.60
N GLN A 138 -6.76 -5.21 -7.37
CA GLN A 138 -7.90 -4.42 -6.93
C GLN A 138 -8.81 -5.29 -6.08
N PRO A 139 -9.25 -4.81 -4.89
CA PRO A 139 -10.16 -5.56 -4.05
C PRO A 139 -11.41 -5.94 -4.83
N THR A 140 -11.90 -7.17 -4.57
CA THR A 140 -13.17 -7.61 -5.14
C THR A 140 -14.29 -6.79 -4.53
N LEU A 141 -14.84 -5.84 -5.30
CA LEU A 141 -16.02 -5.10 -4.86
C LEU A 141 -17.14 -6.09 -4.55
N LEU A 142 -17.80 -5.92 -3.41
CA LEU A 142 -18.99 -6.69 -3.05
C LEU A 142 -19.96 -6.68 -4.24
N VAL A 143 -20.38 -7.87 -4.66
CA VAL A 143 -21.20 -8.07 -5.86
C VAL A 143 -22.43 -7.16 -5.77
N SER A 144 -22.48 -6.16 -6.65
CA SER A 144 -23.58 -5.20 -6.84
C SER A 144 -24.96 -5.84 -7.06
N GLY A 145 -25.05 -7.17 -7.15
CA GLY A 145 -26.26 -7.92 -7.44
C GLY A 145 -27.37 -7.75 -6.40
N ALA A 146 -27.05 -7.40 -5.16
CA ALA A 146 -28.05 -7.11 -4.12
C ALA A 146 -28.47 -5.63 -4.09
N THR A 147 -27.69 -4.72 -4.67
CA THR A 147 -27.99 -3.27 -4.62
C THR A 147 -29.25 -2.94 -5.39
N VAL A 148 -29.48 -3.57 -6.55
CA VAL A 148 -30.66 -3.33 -7.38
C VAL A 148 -31.95 -3.85 -6.73
N PRO A 149 -32.02 -5.10 -6.22
CA PRO A 149 -33.18 -5.55 -5.46
C PRO A 149 -33.48 -4.68 -4.25
N VAL A 150 -32.45 -4.28 -3.49
CA VAL A 150 -32.62 -3.45 -2.28
C VAL A 150 -33.11 -2.04 -2.63
N SER A 151 -32.53 -1.41 -3.66
CA SER A 151 -32.91 -0.06 -4.09
C SER A 151 -34.33 0.01 -4.66
N ILE A 152 -34.87 -1.11 -5.14
CA ILE A 152 -36.28 -1.23 -5.58
C ILE A 152 -37.19 -1.61 -4.42
N ALA A 153 -36.79 -2.58 -3.59
CA ALA A 153 -37.63 -3.11 -2.51
C ALA A 153 -37.94 -2.05 -1.45
N VAL A 154 -36.95 -1.24 -1.05
CA VAL A 154 -37.14 -0.23 0.00
C VAL A 154 -38.19 0.82 -0.39
N PRO A 155 -38.12 1.50 -1.55
CA PRO A 155 -39.18 2.41 -1.99
C PRO A 155 -40.55 1.74 -2.11
N LEU A 156 -40.62 0.51 -2.66
CA LEU A 156 -41.89 -0.21 -2.81
C LEU A 156 -42.52 -0.56 -1.47
N ILE A 157 -41.74 -0.96 -0.47
CA ILE A 157 -42.23 -1.23 0.89
C ILE A 157 -42.77 0.06 1.51
N ILE A 158 -42.07 1.18 1.38
CA ILE A 158 -42.53 2.49 1.88
C ILE A 158 -43.87 2.88 1.22
N LEU A 159 -43.97 2.74 -0.11
CA LEU A 159 -45.22 3.02 -0.83
C LEU A 159 -46.35 2.08 -0.42
N ALA A 160 -46.07 0.79 -0.22
CA ALA A 160 -47.05 -0.19 0.21
C ALA A 160 -47.58 0.12 1.62
N ILE A 161 -46.70 0.49 2.54
CA ILE A 161 -47.07 0.89 3.91
C ILE A 161 -47.92 2.17 3.85
N GLY A 162 -47.48 3.20 3.11
CA GLY A 162 -48.23 4.45 2.98
C GLY A 162 -49.62 4.24 2.37
N TRP A 163 -49.72 3.42 1.33
CA TRP A 163 -50.99 3.04 0.72
C TRP A 163 -51.91 2.28 1.70
N TRP A 164 -51.34 1.37 2.48
CA TRP A 164 -52.08 0.62 3.49
C TRP A 164 -52.65 1.53 4.58
N MET A 165 -51.84 2.47 5.11
CA MET A 165 -52.29 3.45 6.10
C MET A 165 -53.41 4.35 5.56
N LEU A 166 -53.29 4.83 4.31
CA LEU A 166 -54.34 5.65 3.68
C LEU A 166 -55.65 4.87 3.51
N ARG A 167 -55.59 3.56 3.22
CA ARG A 167 -56.79 2.72 3.11
C ARG A 167 -57.48 2.48 4.46
N THR A 168 -56.72 2.31 5.54
CA THR A 168 -57.30 2.09 6.86
C THR A 168 -58.05 3.32 7.36
N GLU A 169 -57.53 4.52 7.11
CA GLU A 169 -58.21 5.76 7.50
C GLU A 169 -59.50 5.99 6.71
N ARG A 170 -59.52 5.66 5.41
CA ARG A 170 -60.75 5.76 4.61
C ARG A 170 -61.86 4.85 5.12
N LYS A 171 -61.54 3.62 5.51
CA LYS A 171 -62.51 2.68 6.10
C LYS A 171 -63.07 3.21 7.43
N ARG A 172 -62.22 3.79 8.28
CA ARG A 172 -62.66 4.40 9.55
C ARG A 172 -63.58 5.60 9.34
N VAL A 173 -63.28 6.45 8.36
CA VAL A 173 -64.13 7.60 8.03
C VAL A 173 -65.46 7.16 7.45
N GLU A 174 -65.47 6.18 6.54
CA GLU A 174 -66.71 5.61 5.99
C GLU A 174 -67.58 4.95 7.07
N GLU A 175 -66.96 4.27 8.05
CA GLU A 175 -67.66 3.72 9.22
C GLU A 175 -68.26 4.84 10.10
N LEU A 176 -67.50 5.90 10.40
CA LEU A 176 -68.00 7.04 11.17
C LEU A 176 -69.13 7.80 10.46
N VAL A 177 -69.05 7.97 9.14
CA VAL A 177 -70.10 8.60 8.31
C VAL A 177 -71.32 7.69 8.15
N GLY A 178 -71.13 6.37 8.11
CA GLY A 178 -72.22 5.39 8.10
C GLY A 178 -72.95 5.27 9.45
N VAL A 179 -72.23 5.50 10.56
CA VAL A 179 -72.79 5.50 11.93
C VAL A 179 -73.50 6.82 12.25
N TYR A 180 -73.07 7.95 11.68
CA TYR A 180 -73.77 9.24 11.73
C TYR A 180 -74.19 9.68 10.33
N PRO A 181 -75.28 9.12 9.76
CA PRO A 181 -75.84 9.65 8.55
C PRO A 181 -76.24 11.11 8.79
N ASN A 182 -75.80 12.00 7.91
CA ASN A 182 -76.16 13.42 7.92
C ASN A 182 -77.68 13.53 8.17
N PRO A 183 -78.15 14.23 9.23
CA PRO A 183 -79.57 14.41 9.42
C PRO A 183 -80.11 15.13 8.18
N PRO A 184 -81.30 14.75 7.68
CA PRO A 184 -81.87 15.39 6.51
C PRO A 184 -81.97 16.88 6.79
N VAL A 185 -81.35 17.69 5.93
CA VAL A 185 -81.56 19.14 5.91
C VAL A 185 -83.01 19.35 5.47
N SER A 186 -83.92 19.34 6.43
CA SER A 186 -85.32 19.66 6.19
C SER A 186 -85.37 21.12 5.74
N ARG A 187 -85.71 21.33 4.46
CA ARG A 187 -86.19 22.62 3.97
C ARG A 187 -87.38 23.04 4.81
N ALA A 188 -87.14 23.97 5.72
CA ALA A 188 -88.11 24.81 6.40
C ALA A 188 -87.51 26.21 6.24
N ILE A 189 -88.07 27.16 5.49
CA ILE A 189 -89.46 27.56 5.33
C ILE A 189 -89.54 28.34 4.01
N ASP A 190 -90.45 27.93 3.12
CA ASP A 190 -91.13 28.86 2.21
C ASP A 190 -92.10 29.68 3.05
N ARG A 191 -91.88 31.00 3.13
CA ARG A 191 -92.92 32.03 3.24
C ARG A 191 -92.37 33.37 2.77
#